data_AF-M2CJX2-F1
#
_entry.id   AF-M2CJX2-F1
#
_cell.length_a   1.000
_cell.length_b   1.000
_cell.length_c   1.000
_cell.angle_alpha   90.00
_cell.angle_beta   90.00
_cell.angle_gamma   90.00
#
_symmetry.space_group_name_H-M   'P 1'
#
loop_
_entity.id
_entity.type
_entity.pdbx_description
1 polymer ?
#
loop_
_entity_poly.entity_id
_entity_poly.type
_entity_poly.pdbx_seq_one_letter_code
_entity_poly.pdbx_strand_id
1 'polypeptide(L)'
;MLIAEKKLGDKFHIDHIKPVFRGWYEKPDRAGEDIINNLVPACIRCNLRKGTASIQKFREEIKRQIEILNKRNFNYKLAKDFRLVKETENEVVFWFEKYREK
;
A
#
# COMPACT_ATOMS: atom_id res chain seq x y z
N MET A 1 19.15 -13.37 -21.18
CA MET A 1 19.35 -13.58 -19.73
C MET A 1 17.97 -13.86 -19.14
N LEU A 2 17.73 -15.08 -18.63
CA LEU A 2 16.41 -15.51 -18.17
C LEU A 2 16.13 -15.01 -16.75
N ILE A 3 15.35 -13.95 -16.62
CA ILE A 3 14.65 -13.66 -15.36
C ILE A 3 13.42 -14.57 -15.34
N ALA A 4 13.37 -15.48 -14.37
CA ALA A 4 12.37 -16.55 -14.34
C ALA A 4 10.93 -15.98 -14.31
N GLU A 5 10.06 -16.50 -15.17
CA GLU A 5 8.61 -16.31 -15.13
C GLU A 5 7.99 -17.01 -13.91
N LYS A 6 8.32 -16.53 -12.70
CA LYS A 6 7.56 -16.86 -11.51
C LYS A 6 6.19 -16.21 -11.65
N LYS A 7 5.22 -16.99 -12.15
CA LYS A 7 3.81 -16.61 -12.21
C LYS A 7 3.40 -15.99 -10.87
N LEU A 8 2.72 -14.85 -10.95
CA LEU A 8 2.23 -14.15 -9.78
C LEU A 8 1.15 -15.01 -9.13
N GLY A 9 1.51 -15.73 -8.05
CA GLY A 9 0.58 -16.63 -7.38
C GLY A 9 -0.58 -15.90 -6.71
N ASP A 10 -1.67 -16.62 -6.45
CA ASP A 10 -3.03 -16.17 -6.08
C ASP A 10 -3.17 -15.20 -4.89
N LYS A 11 -2.08 -14.83 -4.23
CA LYS A 11 -2.02 -13.90 -3.09
C LYS A 11 -1.56 -12.49 -3.47
N PHE A 12 -1.21 -12.26 -4.73
CA PHE A 12 -0.68 -11.00 -5.23
C PHE A 12 -1.42 -10.55 -6.50
N HIS A 13 -1.62 -9.24 -6.63
CA HIS A 13 -2.07 -8.59 -7.86
C HIS A 13 -0.93 -7.79 -8.46
N ILE A 14 -1.00 -7.57 -9.78
CA ILE A 14 -0.22 -6.51 -10.43
C ILE A 14 -0.85 -5.17 -10.00
N ASP A 15 -0.02 -4.22 -9.59
CA ASP A 15 -0.41 -2.85 -9.26
C ASP A 15 0.54 -1.86 -9.94
N HIS A 16 0.05 -0.65 -10.22
CA HIS A 16 0.83 0.45 -10.78
C HIS A 16 1.34 1.35 -9.65
N ILE A 17 2.65 1.60 -9.57
CA ILE A 17 3.26 2.54 -8.60
C ILE A 17 2.59 3.91 -8.71
N LYS A 18 2.50 4.43 -9.95
CA LYS A 18 1.66 5.57 -10.32
C LYS A 18 0.36 5.02 -10.92
N PRO A 19 -0.79 5.11 -10.25
CA PRO A 19 -2.05 4.61 -10.81
C PRO A 19 -2.34 5.32 -12.14
N VAL A 20 -2.86 4.59 -13.13
CA VAL A 20 -3.14 5.14 -14.48
C VAL A 20 -4.07 6.35 -14.38
N PHE A 21 -5.10 6.24 -13.53
CA PHE A 21 -6.05 7.30 -13.22
C PHE A 21 -5.99 7.67 -11.73
N ARG A 22 -6.21 8.96 -11.42
CA ARG A 22 -6.29 9.51 -10.06
C ARG A 22 -7.66 10.09 -9.79
N GLY A 23 -8.25 9.66 -8.67
CA GLY A 23 -9.54 10.13 -8.20
C GLY A 23 -10.71 9.26 -8.67
N TRP A 24 -11.88 9.54 -8.12
CA TRP A 24 -13.13 8.79 -8.34
C TRP A 24 -14.23 9.66 -8.98
N TYR A 25 -13.83 10.80 -9.55
CA TYR A 25 -14.71 11.72 -10.28
C TYR A 25 -14.98 11.18 -11.70
N GLU A 26 -16.03 11.67 -12.37
CA GLU A 26 -16.44 11.25 -13.72
C GLU A 26 -15.33 11.37 -14.78
N LYS A 27 -14.39 12.31 -14.57
CA LYS A 27 -13.20 12.53 -15.41
C LYS A 27 -11.97 12.55 -14.50
N PRO A 28 -11.36 11.39 -14.19
CA PRO A 28 -10.19 11.30 -13.34
C PRO A 28 -8.92 11.73 -14.09
N ASP A 29 -7.97 12.35 -13.38
CA ASP A 29 -6.71 12.78 -13.97
C ASP A 29 -5.86 11.56 -14.38
N ARG A 30 -5.22 11.61 -15.55
CA ARG A 30 -4.22 10.61 -15.92
C ARG A 30 -2.94 10.86 -15.12
N ALA A 31 -2.57 9.91 -14.26
CA ALA A 31 -1.45 10.05 -13.31
C ALA A 31 -0.30 9.06 -13.56
N GLY A 32 -0.48 8.08 -14.44
CA GLY A 32 0.52 7.07 -14.76
C GLY A 32 0.26 6.40 -16.12
N GLU A 33 1.16 5.50 -16.48
CA GLU A 33 1.14 4.74 -17.74
C GLU A 33 1.15 3.25 -17.46
N ASP A 34 0.49 2.46 -18.32
CA ASP A 34 0.48 1.02 -18.24
C ASP A 34 1.72 0.44 -18.94
N ILE A 35 2.87 0.57 -18.26
CA ILE A 35 4.19 0.14 -18.74
C ILE A 35 4.90 -0.68 -17.66
N ILE A 36 5.72 -1.64 -18.07
CA ILE A 36 6.42 -2.60 -17.18
C ILE A 36 7.15 -1.88 -16.02
N ASN A 37 7.80 -0.75 -16.29
CA ASN A 37 8.53 0.04 -15.28
C ASN A 37 7.63 0.68 -14.20
N ASN A 38 6.32 0.74 -14.42
CA ASN A 38 5.31 1.19 -13.47
C ASN A 38 4.63 0.01 -12.73
N LEU A 39 4.71 -1.21 -13.25
CA LEU A 39 4.10 -2.40 -12.66
C LEU A 39 4.95 -2.95 -11.50
N VAL A 40 4.27 -3.40 -10.44
CA VAL A 40 4.87 -4.10 -9.29
C VAL A 40 3.93 -5.19 -8.75
N PRO A 41 4.47 -6.26 -8.15
CA PRO A 41 3.66 -7.18 -7.36
C PRO A 41 3.21 -6.51 -6.06
N ALA A 42 1.90 -6.47 -5.81
CA ALA A 42 1.31 -5.95 -4.59
C ALA A 42 0.45 -7.02 -3.92
N CYS A 43 0.40 -7.02 -2.57
CA CYS A 43 -0.55 -7.89 -1.87
C CYS A 43 -2.00 -7.45 -2.21
N ILE A 44 -2.96 -8.38 -2.30
CA ILE A 44 -4.35 -8.07 -2.71
C ILE A 44 -4.92 -6.91 -1.87
N ARG A 45 -4.82 -7.01 -0.54
CA ARG A 45 -5.26 -5.96 0.41
C ARG A 45 -4.53 -4.63 0.20
N CYS A 46 -3.27 -4.67 -0.24
CA CYS A 46 -2.44 -3.49 -0.48
C CYS A 46 -2.93 -2.75 -1.72
N ASN A 47 -3.10 -3.46 -2.84
CA ASN A 47 -3.64 -2.91 -4.09
C ASN A 47 -5.05 -2.33 -3.86
N LEU A 48 -5.97 -3.14 -3.30
CA LEU A 48 -7.35 -2.71 -3.05
C LEU A 48 -7.46 -1.49 -2.12
N ARG A 49 -6.56 -1.33 -1.14
CA ARG A 49 -6.56 -0.14 -0.27
C ARG A 49 -5.87 1.07 -0.90
N LYS A 50 -4.84 0.88 -1.72
CA LYS A 50 -4.20 1.98 -2.44
C LYS A 50 -5.15 2.54 -3.50
N GLY A 51 -5.76 1.69 -4.31
CA GLY A 51 -6.61 2.10 -5.43
C GLY A 51 -5.92 3.17 -6.29
N THR A 52 -6.59 4.31 -6.45
CA THR A 52 -6.11 5.48 -7.22
C THR A 52 -5.19 6.42 -6.43
N ALA A 53 -4.76 6.08 -5.22
CA ALA A 53 -3.87 6.91 -4.41
C ALA A 53 -2.41 6.87 -4.92
N SER A 54 -1.66 7.95 -4.67
CA SER A 54 -0.21 7.93 -4.84
C SER A 54 0.45 7.09 -3.72
N ILE A 55 1.65 6.57 -3.96
CA ILE A 55 2.45 5.85 -2.95
C ILE A 55 2.59 6.67 -1.66
N GLN A 56 2.89 7.96 -1.78
CA GLN A 56 3.03 8.86 -0.64
C GLN A 56 1.70 9.02 0.13
N LYS A 57 0.59 9.19 -0.58
CA LYS A 57 -0.73 9.30 0.05
C LYS A 57 -1.12 8.00 0.78
N PHE A 58 -0.85 6.85 0.17
CA PHE A 58 -1.10 5.56 0.79
C PHE A 58 -0.20 5.31 2.02
N ARG A 59 1.08 5.75 1.98
CA ARG A 59 2.01 5.76 3.12
C ARG A 59 1.47 6.59 4.30
N GLU A 60 0.91 7.77 4.03
CA GLU A 60 0.24 8.61 5.03
C GLU A 60 -1.01 7.94 5.60
N GLU A 61 -1.86 7.35 4.75
CA GLU A 61 -3.08 6.66 5.17
C GLU A 61 -2.81 5.43 6.04
N ILE A 62 -1.72 4.71 5.78
CA ILE A 62 -1.23 3.62 6.64
C ILE A 62 -0.74 4.18 7.99
N LYS A 63 0.13 5.20 8.02
CA LYS A 63 0.60 5.82 9.28
C LYS A 63 -0.60 6.34 10.10
N ARG A 64 -1.61 6.92 9.45
CA ARG A 64 -2.84 7.43 10.07
C ARG A 64 -3.73 6.36 10.73
N GLN A 65 -3.56 5.07 10.43
CA GLN A 65 -4.37 4.03 11.07
C GLN A 65 -4.19 4.01 12.60
N ILE A 66 -3.00 4.33 13.12
CA ILE A 66 -2.76 4.43 14.58
C ILE A 66 -3.63 5.54 15.19
N GLU A 67 -3.66 6.74 14.58
CA GLU A 67 -4.52 7.85 15.00
C GLU A 67 -6.00 7.45 15.02
N ILE A 68 -6.47 6.78 13.97
CA ILE A 68 -7.86 6.34 13.82
C ILE A 68 -8.22 5.29 14.87
N LEU A 69 -7.35 4.31 15.12
CA LEU A 69 -7.56 3.25 16.11
C LEU A 69 -7.66 3.82 17.52
N ASN A 70 -6.75 4.73 17.91
CA ASN A 70 -6.82 5.43 19.19
C ASN A 70 -8.12 6.23 19.36
N LYS A 71 -8.56 6.95 18.31
CA LYS A 71 -9.78 7.76 18.37
C LYS A 71 -11.06 6.93 18.41
N ARG A 72 -11.12 5.79 17.71
CA ARG A 72 -12.39 5.11 17.40
C ARG A 72 -12.54 3.66 17.87
N ASN A 73 -11.47 2.97 18.27
CA ASN A 73 -11.53 1.55 18.60
C ASN A 73 -11.29 1.31 20.11
N PHE A 74 -12.34 0.87 20.82
CA PHE A 74 -12.27 0.58 22.25
C PHE A 74 -11.34 -0.61 22.57
N ASN A 75 -11.45 -1.71 21.81
CA ASN A 75 -10.65 -2.91 22.02
C ASN A 75 -9.15 -2.65 21.80
N TYR A 76 -8.81 -1.79 20.83
CA TYR A 76 -7.44 -1.35 20.59
C TYR A 76 -6.87 -0.56 21.79
N LYS A 77 -7.65 0.40 22.32
CA LYS A 77 -7.25 1.15 23.53
C LYS A 77 -7.04 0.22 24.71
N LEU A 78 -8.00 -0.65 25.00
CA LEU A 78 -7.90 -1.65 26.08
C LEU A 78 -6.64 -2.52 25.94
N ALA A 79 -6.36 -3.04 24.74
CA ALA A 79 -5.15 -3.82 24.49
C ALA A 79 -3.85 -3.00 24.68
N LYS A 80 -3.87 -1.69 24.39
CA LYS A 80 -2.73 -0.80 24.62
C LYS A 80 -2.54 -0.44 26.10
N ASP A 81 -3.63 -0.19 26.83
CA ASP A 81 -3.62 0.12 28.26
C ASP A 81 -3.01 -1.03 29.08
N PHE A 82 -3.36 -2.28 28.71
CA PHE A 82 -2.77 -3.51 29.27
C PHE A 82 -1.45 -3.94 28.59
N ARG A 83 -0.84 -3.09 27.74
CA ARG A 83 0.46 -3.29 27.07
C ARG A 83 0.56 -4.54 26.19
N LEU A 84 -0.56 -5.08 25.74
CA LEU A 84 -0.64 -6.19 24.78
C LEU A 84 -0.34 -5.73 23.33
N VAL A 85 -0.43 -4.43 23.06
CA VAL A 85 -0.06 -3.78 21.79
C VAL A 85 0.93 -2.65 22.08
N LYS A 86 1.99 -2.55 21.27
CA LYS A 86 2.94 -1.43 21.28
C LYS A 86 2.91 -0.70 19.93
N GLU A 87 2.72 0.61 20.00
CA GLU A 87 2.82 1.50 18.83
C GLU A 87 4.29 1.73 18.45
N THR A 88 4.55 1.92 17.16
CA THR A 88 5.90 2.17 16.62
C THR A 88 5.83 3.26 15.55
N GLU A 89 6.82 4.16 15.53
CA GLU A 89 6.94 5.21 14.51
C GLU A 89 7.71 4.75 13.26
N ASN A 90 7.81 3.43 13.07
CA ASN A 90 8.53 2.81 11.96
C ASN A 90 8.09 3.37 10.61
N GLU A 91 9.06 3.63 9.76
CA GLU A 91 8.87 3.98 8.36
C GLU A 91 8.09 2.87 7.64
N VAL A 92 6.96 3.24 7.03
CA VAL A 92 6.20 2.35 6.15
C VAL A 92 6.96 2.26 4.84
N VAL A 93 7.76 1.20 4.67
CA VAL A 93 8.53 0.94 3.43
C VAL A 93 7.84 -0.17 2.64
N PHE A 94 7.57 0.07 1.36
CA PHE A 94 6.94 -0.90 0.46
C PHE A 94 7.98 -1.89 -0.09
N TRP A 95 7.51 -3.09 -0.47
CA TRP A 95 8.39 -4.16 -0.95
C TRP A 95 9.24 -3.72 -2.16
N PHE A 96 8.64 -3.07 -3.15
CA PHE A 96 9.36 -2.65 -4.36
C PHE A 96 10.45 -1.59 -4.09
N GLU A 97 10.30 -0.77 -3.05
CA GLU A 97 11.32 0.23 -2.64
C GLU A 97 12.60 -0.44 -2.09
N LYS A 98 12.53 -1.70 -1.65
CA LYS A 98 13.69 -2.47 -1.13
C LYS A 98 14.28 -3.46 -2.12
N TYR A 99 13.48 -3.95 -3.07
CA TYR A 99 13.80 -5.15 -3.86
C TYR A 99 13.68 -4.97 -5.38
N ARG A 100 13.27 -3.79 -5.88
CA ARG A 100 13.20 -3.54 -7.33
C ARG A 100 14.50 -2.95 -7.90
N GLU A 101 15.39 -2.45 -7.05
CA GLU A 101 16.75 -2.03 -7.43
C GLU A 101 17.79 -3.01 -6.83
N LYS A 102 17.82 -4.22 -7.40
CA LYS A 102 18.94 -5.18 -7.37
C LYS A 102 18.92 -6.04 -8.62
#